data_AF-A0A944NSB1-F1
#
_entry.id   AF-A0A944NSB1-F1
#
_cell.length_a   1.000
_cell.length_b   1.000
_cell.length_c   1.000
_cell.angle_alpha   90.00
_cell.angle_beta   90.00
_cell.angle_gamma   90.00
#
_symmetry.space_group_name_H-M   'P 1'
#
loop_
_entity.id
_entity.type
_entity.pdbx_description
1 polymer ?
#
loop_
_entity_poly.entity_id
_entity_poly.type
_entity_poly.pdbx_seq_one_letter_code
_entity_poly.pdbx_strand_id
1 'polypeptide(L)'
;MTQAPLSDRKFGLIFAVIFSIFTIVGWFAFDIVLRWAIVCAGTFLILSLIVPGLLMPLNRLWGRLTGRIHVVVNFTLLASFFYLLILPFGLVMKLFGRDAMNRTSAPGTTSYWRPVTRHTDETTLPDMF
;
A
#
# COMPACT_ATOMS: atom_id res chain seq x y z
N MET A 1 0.32 13.87 -15.85
CA MET A 1 -0.99 13.19 -15.73
C MET A 1 -1.69 13.74 -14.49
N THR A 2 -2.52 14.76 -14.66
CA THR A 2 -3.30 15.39 -13.59
C THR A 2 -4.46 14.47 -13.21
N GLN A 3 -4.42 13.92 -11.98
CA GLN A 3 -5.50 13.09 -11.44
C GLN A 3 -6.80 13.88 -11.46
N ALA A 4 -7.84 13.36 -12.12
CA ALA A 4 -9.18 13.92 -12.07
C ALA A 4 -9.62 13.97 -10.60
N PRO A 5 -10.11 15.12 -10.09
CA PRO A 5 -10.58 15.19 -8.71
C PRO A 5 -11.63 14.10 -8.50
N LEU A 6 -11.46 13.28 -7.47
CA LEU A 6 -12.46 12.30 -7.02
C LEU A 6 -13.82 12.97 -7.04
N SER A 7 -14.72 12.48 -7.88
CA SER A 7 -16.09 12.99 -8.00
C SER A 7 -16.69 13.07 -6.60
N ASP A 8 -16.97 14.29 -6.12
CA ASP A 8 -17.34 14.59 -4.72
C ASP A 8 -18.55 13.75 -4.24
N ARG A 9 -19.38 13.30 -5.18
CA ARG A 9 -20.49 12.38 -4.95
C ARG A 9 -20.05 10.99 -4.47
N LYS A 10 -18.96 10.44 -5.00
CA LYS A 10 -18.43 9.13 -4.60
C LYS A 10 -17.88 9.18 -3.18
N PHE A 11 -17.25 10.29 -2.80
CA PHE A 11 -16.75 10.51 -1.44
C PHE A 11 -17.90 10.48 -0.43
N GLY A 12 -18.95 11.28 -0.66
CA GLY A 12 -20.14 11.29 0.20
C GLY A 12 -20.83 9.92 0.29
N LEU A 13 -20.91 9.19 -0.83
CA LEU A 13 -21.52 7.85 -0.88
C LEU A 13 -20.74 6.81 -0.08
N ILE A 14 -19.39 6.81 -0.14
CA ILE A 14 -18.55 5.91 0.65
C ILE A 14 -18.75 6.16 2.14
N PHE A 15 -18.76 7.42 2.58
CA PHE A 15 -19.02 7.76 3.98
C PHE A 15 -20.43 7.37 4.42
N ALA A 16 -21.45 7.59 3.59
CA ALA A 16 -22.82 7.16 3.88
C ALA A 16 -22.92 5.64 4.08
N VAL A 17 -22.25 4.85 3.23
CA VAL A 17 -22.18 3.38 3.37
C VAL A 17 -21.47 2.99 4.66
N ILE A 18 -20.32 3.61 4.98
CA ILE A 18 -19.58 3.32 6.22
C ILE A 18 -20.44 3.58 7.45
N PHE A 19 -21.08 4.75 7.54
CA PHE A 19 -21.97 5.07 8.67
C PHE A 19 -23.20 4.16 8.74
N SER A 20 -23.74 3.74 7.59
CA SER A 20 -24.83 2.76 7.53
C SER A 20 -24.40 1.40 8.13
N ILE A 21 -23.22 0.91 7.75
CA ILE A 21 -22.66 -0.33 8.32
C ILE A 21 -22.45 -0.19 9.83
N PHE A 22 -21.88 0.92 10.31
CA PHE A 22 -21.73 1.17 11.75
C PHE A 22 -23.07 1.18 12.49
N THR A 23 -24.13 1.71 11.86
CA THR A 23 -25.48 1.71 12.44
C THR A 23 -26.04 0.29 12.53
N ILE A 24 -25.89 -0.51 11.46
CA ILE A 24 -26.35 -1.90 11.41
C ILE A 24 -25.59 -2.76 12.42
N VAL A 25 -24.26 -2.63 12.48
CA VAL A 25 -23.41 -3.39 13.42
C VAL A 25 -23.69 -2.96 14.85
N GLY A 26 -23.85 -1.65 15.12
CA GLY A 26 -24.19 -1.15 16.45
C GLY A 26 -25.53 -1.67 16.95
N TRP A 27 -26.53 -1.71 16.07
CA TRP A 27 -27.84 -2.27 16.39
C TRP A 27 -27.77 -3.77 16.66
N PHE A 28 -27.04 -4.53 15.84
CA PHE A 28 -26.95 -5.99 15.97
C PHE A 28 -26.06 -6.45 17.13
N ALA A 29 -25.00 -5.71 17.47
CA ALA A 29 -24.02 -6.11 18.47
C ALA A 29 -24.32 -5.60 19.89
N PHE A 30 -25.01 -4.47 20.04
CA PHE A 30 -25.19 -3.81 21.34
C PHE A 30 -26.65 -3.56 21.74
N ASP A 31 -27.63 -3.80 20.86
CA ASP A 31 -29.07 -3.53 21.07
C ASP A 31 -29.38 -2.08 21.51
N ILE A 32 -28.40 -1.19 21.33
CA ILE A 32 -28.47 0.23 21.68
C ILE A 32 -28.68 0.98 20.37
N VAL A 33 -29.84 1.61 20.24
CA VAL A 33 -30.08 2.58 19.17
C VAL A 33 -29.23 3.82 19.45
N LEU A 34 -28.03 3.86 18.87
CA LEU A 34 -27.17 5.04 18.88
C LEU A 34 -27.85 6.15 18.07
N ARG A 35 -28.75 6.91 18.72
CA ARG A 35 -29.45 8.07 18.14
C ARG A 35 -28.49 9.06 17.48
N TRP A 36 -27.30 9.24 18.05
CA TRP A 36 -26.24 10.06 17.47
C TRP A 36 -25.72 9.50 16.14
N ALA A 37 -25.59 8.18 15.99
CA ALA A 37 -25.15 7.54 14.74
C ALA A 37 -26.20 7.69 13.63
N ILE A 38 -27.49 7.58 13.95
CA ILE A 38 -28.58 7.80 12.99
C ILE A 38 -28.65 9.26 12.54
N VAL A 39 -28.52 10.21 13.48
CA VAL A 39 -28.47 11.65 13.16
C VAL A 39 -27.23 11.96 12.32
N CYS A 40 -26.06 11.38 12.64
CA CYS A 40 -24.86 11.52 11.82
C CYS A 40 -25.02 10.92 10.43
N ALA A 41 -25.61 9.72 10.30
CA ALA A 41 -25.85 9.07 9.02
C ALA A 41 -26.84 9.86 8.15
N GLY A 42 -27.95 10.34 8.74
CA GLY A 42 -28.92 11.20 8.06
C GLY A 42 -28.30 12.52 7.63
N THR A 43 -27.54 13.17 8.52
CA THR A 43 -26.83 14.43 8.21
C THR A 43 -25.83 14.23 7.08
N PHE A 44 -25.03 13.16 7.09
CA PHE A 44 -24.07 12.85 6.03
C PHE A 44 -24.75 12.49 4.70
N LEU A 45 -25.86 11.74 4.73
CA LEU A 45 -26.61 11.37 3.53
C LEU A 45 -27.27 12.60 2.90
N ILE A 46 -27.84 13.48 3.72
CA ILE A 46 -28.43 14.75 3.29
C ILE A 46 -27.34 15.69 2.76
N LEU A 47 -26.19 15.82 3.45
CA LEU A 47 -25.05 16.61 2.96
C LEU A 47 -24.52 16.06 1.63
N SER A 48 -24.46 14.74 1.50
CA SER A 48 -24.01 14.08 0.28
C SER A 48 -24.95 14.29 -0.91
N LEU A 49 -26.26 14.46 -0.68
CA LEU A 49 -27.25 14.70 -1.74
C LEU A 49 -27.46 16.19 -2.07
N ILE A 50 -27.50 17.07 -1.06
CA ILE A 50 -27.99 18.44 -1.23
C ILE A 50 -26.86 19.41 -1.60
N VAL A 51 -25.66 19.28 -1.00
CA VAL A 51 -24.59 20.26 -1.19
C VAL A 51 -23.23 19.58 -1.39
N PRO A 52 -22.94 19.05 -2.59
CA PRO A 52 -21.60 18.56 -2.90
C PRO A 52 -20.51 19.65 -2.75
N GLY A 53 -20.89 20.93 -2.84
CA GLY A 53 -19.98 22.06 -2.66
C GLY A 53 -19.42 22.23 -1.23
N LEU A 54 -20.13 21.78 -0.19
CA LEU A 54 -19.62 21.84 1.19
C LEU A 54 -18.65 20.69 1.49
N LEU A 55 -18.77 19.59 0.76
CA LEU A 55 -17.82 18.48 0.79
C LEU A 55 -16.53 18.78 0.00
N MET A 56 -16.51 19.82 -0.83
CA MET A 56 -15.35 20.20 -1.66
C MET A 56 -14.10 20.57 -0.84
N PRO A 57 -14.16 21.46 0.18
CA PRO A 57 -13.01 21.71 1.06
C PRO A 57 -12.67 20.51 1.95
N LEU A 58 -13.69 19.74 2.38
CA LEU A 58 -13.51 18.57 3.24
C LEU A 58 -12.81 17.42 2.50
N ASN A 59 -13.21 17.11 1.26
CA ASN A 59 -12.57 16.12 0.39
C ASN A 59 -11.11 16.50 0.13
N ARG A 60 -10.82 17.78 -0.09
CA ARG A 60 -9.45 18.27 -0.28
C ARG A 60 -8.60 18.15 0.98
N LEU A 61 -9.16 18.45 2.15
CA LEU A 61 -8.48 18.30 3.44
C LEU A 61 -8.23 16.81 3.76
N TRP A 62 -9.27 15.99 3.56
CA TRP A 62 -9.21 14.55 3.73
C TRP A 62 -8.20 13.90 2.78
N GLY A 63 -8.14 14.33 1.53
CA GLY A 63 -7.15 13.86 0.56
C GLY A 63 -5.72 14.17 0.99
N ARG A 64 -5.46 15.37 1.53
CA ARG A 64 -4.13 15.72 2.10
C ARG A 64 -3.78 14.86 3.31
N LEU A 65 -4.76 14.62 4.19
CA LEU A 65 -4.58 13.82 5.39
C LEU A 65 -4.33 12.35 5.05
N THR A 66 -5.18 11.78 4.19
CA THR A 66 -5.07 10.42 3.66
C THR A 66 -3.77 10.23 2.90
N GLY A 67 -3.31 11.23 2.12
CA GLY A 67 -2.02 11.16 1.44
C GLY A 67 -0.84 10.99 2.40
N ARG A 68 -0.83 11.71 3.53
CA ARG A 68 0.23 11.55 4.55
C ARG A 68 0.13 10.21 5.28
N ILE A 69 -1.08 9.79 5.63
CA ILE A 69 -1.32 8.48 6.24
C ILE A 69 -0.88 7.36 5.30
N HIS A 70 -1.17 7.48 4.00
CA HIS A 70 -0.83 6.50 2.99
C HIS A 70 0.68 6.28 2.89
N VAL A 71 1.51 7.32 3.07
CA VAL A 71 2.97 7.16 3.10
C VAL A 71 3.40 6.25 4.25
N VAL A 72 2.84 6.47 5.45
CA VAL A 72 3.13 5.63 6.63
C VAL A 72 2.66 4.21 6.40
N VAL A 73 1.42 4.02 5.94
CA VAL A 73 0.86 2.70 5.64
C VAL A 73 1.71 1.97 4.61
N ASN A 74 2.11 2.64 3.52
CA ASN A 74 2.95 2.05 2.49
C ASN A 74 4.32 1.63 3.04
N PHE A 75 4.94 2.47 3.87
CA PHE A 75 6.19 2.14 4.54
C PHE A 75 6.02 0.96 5.49
N THR A 76 4.97 0.93 6.31
CA THR A 76 4.66 -0.18 7.22
C THR A 76 4.40 -1.48 6.46
N LEU A 77 3.67 -1.44 5.35
CA LEU A 77 3.45 -2.60 4.49
C LEU A 77 4.78 -3.11 3.95
N LEU A 78 5.59 -2.23 3.36
CA LEU A 78 6.88 -2.62 2.79
C LEU A 78 7.83 -3.20 3.86
N ALA A 79 7.89 -2.56 5.03
CA ALA A 79 8.66 -3.04 6.17
C ALA A 79 8.15 -4.41 6.63
N SER A 80 6.83 -4.58 6.78
CA SER A 80 6.23 -5.85 7.20
C SER A 80 6.53 -6.96 6.20
N PHE A 81 6.37 -6.70 4.90
CA PHE A 81 6.75 -7.64 3.83
C PHE A 81 8.23 -8.03 3.92
N PHE A 82 9.11 -7.05 4.12
CA PHE A 82 10.54 -7.32 4.25
C PHE A 82 10.86 -8.17 5.48
N TYR A 83 10.35 -7.79 6.66
CA TYR A 83 10.64 -8.48 7.92
C TYR A 83 9.94 -9.83 8.07
N LEU A 84 8.77 -10.03 7.45
CA LEU A 84 8.02 -11.29 7.55
C LEU A 84 8.32 -12.29 6.44
N LEU A 85 8.73 -11.82 5.26
CA LEU A 85 8.99 -12.71 4.11
C LEU A 85 10.48 -12.76 3.80
N ILE A 86 11.07 -11.60 3.46
CA ILE A 86 12.43 -11.55 2.91
C ILE A 86 13.47 -11.91 3.98
N LEU A 87 13.35 -11.31 5.18
CA LEU A 87 14.29 -11.53 6.28
C LEU A 87 14.32 -12.98 6.77
N PRO A 88 13.19 -13.66 7.09
CA PRO A 88 13.23 -15.04 7.53
C PRO A 88 13.65 -15.97 6.39
N PHE A 89 13.27 -15.67 5.13
CA PHE A 89 13.74 -16.46 3.99
C PHE A 89 15.27 -16.39 3.84
N GLY A 90 15.86 -15.19 3.97
CA GLY A 90 17.30 -15.00 3.97
C GLY A 90 17.99 -15.68 5.16
N LEU A 91 17.39 -15.63 6.35
CA LEU A 91 17.89 -16.32 7.54
C LEU A 91 17.88 -17.84 7.35
N VAL A 92 16.80 -18.38 6.78
CA VAL A 92 16.66 -19.79 6.44
C VAL A 92 17.72 -20.19 5.41
N MET A 93 17.90 -19.43 4.33
CA MET A 93 18.99 -19.68 3.36
C MET A 93 20.38 -19.69 4.02
N LYS A 94 20.63 -18.77 4.96
CA LYS A 94 21.88 -18.71 5.72
C LYS A 94 22.07 -19.95 6.60
N LEU A 95 21.02 -20.43 7.27
CA LEU A 95 21.04 -21.68 8.05
C LEU A 95 21.31 -22.91 7.17
N PHE A 96 20.78 -22.95 5.96
CA PHE A 96 21.05 -24.01 4.98
C PHE A 96 22.42 -23.88 4.28
N GLY A 97 23.26 -22.90 4.67
CA GLY A 97 24.61 -22.73 4.12
C GLY A 97 24.66 -22.25 2.67
N ARG A 98 23.52 -21.82 2.11
CA ARG A 98 23.46 -21.25 0.75
C ARG A 98 23.74 -19.76 0.83
N ASP A 99 25.00 -19.40 0.65
CA ASP A 99 25.40 -18.02 0.40
C ASP A 99 25.14 -17.67 -1.08
N ALA A 100 23.92 -17.19 -1.37
CA ALA A 100 23.53 -16.80 -2.73
C ALA A 100 24.44 -15.72 -3.33
N MET A 101 25.14 -14.95 -2.50
CA MET A 101 25.99 -13.85 -2.94
C MET A 101 27.49 -14.15 -2.80
N ASN A 102 27.85 -15.36 -2.35
CA ASN A 102 29.23 -15.84 -2.21
C ASN A 102 30.14 -14.77 -1.56
N ARG A 103 29.63 -14.14 -0.49
CA ARG A 103 30.25 -13.02 0.23
C ARG A 103 31.25 -13.48 1.28
N THR A 104 31.27 -14.76 1.60
CA THR A 104 32.29 -15.34 2.47
C THR A 104 33.65 -15.32 1.78
N SER A 105 34.57 -14.55 2.34
CA SER A 105 35.97 -14.57 1.93
C SER A 105 36.57 -15.94 2.20
N ALA A 106 36.80 -16.73 1.16
CA ALA A 106 37.54 -17.98 1.31
C ALA A 106 38.97 -17.65 1.78
N PRO A 107 39.45 -18.23 2.90
CA PRO A 107 40.82 -18.02 3.34
C PRO A 107 41.76 -18.62 2.28
N GLY A 108 42.52 -17.77 1.60
CA GLY A 108 43.50 -18.17 0.58
C GLY A 108 43.23 -17.69 -0.86
N THR A 109 42.17 -16.93 -1.12
CA THR A 109 41.89 -16.42 -2.48
C THR A 109 42.48 -15.03 -2.69
N THR A 110 43.36 -14.88 -3.69
CA THR A 110 44.05 -13.61 -4.03
C THR A 110 43.19 -12.62 -4.82
N SER A 111 42.09 -13.07 -5.43
CA SER A 111 41.22 -12.23 -6.25
C SER A 111 39.79 -12.79 -6.35
N TYR A 112 38.79 -11.93 -6.20
CA TYR A 112 37.36 -12.25 -6.45
C TYR A 112 36.94 -12.03 -7.89
N TRP A 113 37.82 -11.53 -8.75
CA TRP A 113 37.52 -11.26 -10.15
C TRP A 113 37.21 -12.57 -10.87
N ARG A 114 35.96 -12.73 -11.32
CA ARG A 114 35.61 -13.77 -12.28
C ARG A 114 35.86 -13.23 -13.69
N PRO A 115 36.47 -14.03 -14.59
CA PRO A 115 36.59 -13.64 -15.98
C PRO A 115 35.20 -13.39 -16.58
N VAL A 116 35.06 -12.30 -17.32
CA VAL A 116 33.83 -11.97 -18.03
C VAL A 116 33.66 -12.99 -19.15
N THR A 117 32.75 -13.94 -18.98
CA THR A 117 32.26 -14.78 -20.08
C THR A 117 31.33 -13.92 -20.93
N ARG A 118 31.88 -13.27 -21.95
CA ARG A 118 31.04 -12.62 -22.97
C ARG A 118 30.25 -13.73 -23.66
N HIS A 119 28.92 -13.65 -23.63
CA HIS A 119 28.07 -14.47 -24.51
C HIS A 119 28.02 -13.91 -25.94
N THR A 120 28.72 -12.82 -26.22
CA THR A 120 28.96 -12.27 -27.54
C THR A 120 30.29 -12.76 -28.06
N ASP A 121 30.25 -13.87 -28.79
CA ASP A 121 31.35 -14.29 -29.66
C ASP A 121 31.31 -13.49 -30.97
N GLU A 122 32.44 -13.46 -31.70
CA GLU A 122 32.55 -12.77 -33.01
C GLU A 122 31.46 -13.22 -33.99
N THR A 123 30.92 -14.42 -33.79
CA THR A 123 29.84 -15.02 -34.58
C THR A 123 28.43 -14.53 -34.22
N THR A 124 28.23 -13.93 -33.04
CA THR A 124 26.90 -13.50 -32.53
C THR A 124 26.71 -11.98 -32.59
N LEU A 125 27.80 -11.23 -32.76
CA LEU A 125 27.82 -9.76 -32.87
C LEU A 125 26.99 -9.19 -34.04
N PRO A 126 26.94 -9.83 -35.24
CA PRO A 126 26.17 -9.31 -36.38
C PRO A 126 24.64 -9.35 -36.19
N ASP A 127 24.11 -10.24 -35.33
CA ASP A 127 22.66 -10.43 -35.15
C ASP A 127 22.00 -9.39 -34.22
N MET A 128 22.80 -8.52 -33.58
CA MET A 128 22.32 -7.50 -32.64
C MET A 128 22.04 -6.13 -33.27
N PHE A 129 22.31 -5.96 -34.57
CA PHE A 129 22.13 -4.71 -35.33
C PHE A 129 21.29 -4.93 -36.59
#